data_AF-A0A2S3WZU1-F1
#
_entry.id   AF-A0A2S3WZU1-F1
#
_cell.length_a   1.000
_cell.length_b   1.000
_cell.length_c   1.000
_cell.angle_alpha   90.00
_cell.angle_beta   90.00
_cell.angle_gamma   90.00
#
_symmetry.space_group_name_H-M   'P 1'
#
loop_
_entity.id
_entity.type
_entity.pdbx_description
1 polymer ?
#
loop_
_entity_poly.entity_id
_entity_poly.type
_entity_poly.pdbx_seq_one_letter_code
_entity_poly.pdbx_strand_id
1 'polypeptide(L)'
;MLEDISKRLDVDSVALLAAAASYERQESLEEFMTHLWAELGKLGEMRVMESLPAQFSGKALIAAKSGKPPIPPDRIQAILDCKAEGLTQKETSVKLEMPYSTVHKFWHMPVADQ
;
A
#
# COMPACT_ATOMS: atom_id res chain seq x y z
N MET A 1 -2.47 10.65 23.51
CA MET A 1 -3.78 10.87 24.17
C MET A 1 -4.41 9.55 24.61
N LEU A 2 -4.91 8.68 23.71
CA LEU A 2 -5.51 7.40 24.14
C LEU A 2 -4.48 6.47 24.82
N GLU A 3 -3.27 6.38 24.27
CA GLU A 3 -2.12 5.66 24.87
C GLU A 3 -1.69 6.21 26.25
N ASP A 4 -1.95 7.48 26.54
CA ASP A 4 -1.60 8.06 27.85
C ASP A 4 -2.69 7.76 28.88
N ILE A 5 -3.95 7.68 28.43
CA ILE A 5 -5.10 7.29 29.24
C ILE A 5 -5.01 5.79 29.58
N SER A 6 -4.70 4.94 28.59
CA SER A 6 -4.55 3.49 28.76
C SER A 6 -3.50 3.14 29.83
N LYS A 7 -2.33 3.78 29.77
CA LYS A 7 -1.27 3.63 30.78
C LYS A 7 -1.68 4.03 32.19
N ARG A 8 -2.49 5.09 32.34
CA ARG A 8 -2.95 5.54 33.66
C ARG A 8 -4.02 4.64 34.24
N LEU A 9 -4.86 4.07 33.38
CA LEU A 9 -5.93 3.16 33.76
C LEU A 9 -5.47 1.70 33.87
N ASP A 10 -4.22 1.41 33.50
CA ASP A 10 -3.64 0.05 33.44
C ASP A 10 -4.49 -0.93 32.61
N VAL A 11 -4.94 -0.47 31.45
CA VAL A 11 -5.74 -1.25 30.49
C VAL A 11 -5.19 -1.08 29.09
N ASP A 12 -5.48 -2.04 28.22
CA ASP A 12 -5.07 -1.99 26.81
C ASP A 12 -5.80 -0.86 26.06
N SER A 13 -5.09 -0.11 25.21
CA SER A 13 -5.66 1.00 24.45
C SER A 13 -6.69 0.56 23.40
N VAL A 14 -6.54 -0.65 22.84
CA VAL A 14 -7.51 -1.27 21.94
C VAL A 14 -8.77 -1.68 22.69
N ALA A 15 -8.65 -2.13 23.94
CA ALA A 15 -9.81 -2.42 24.78
C ALA A 15 -10.65 -1.16 25.07
N LEU A 16 -9.98 -0.02 25.32
CA LEU A 16 -10.67 1.27 25.45
C LEU A 16 -11.36 1.70 24.15
N LEU A 17 -10.71 1.49 23.01
CA LEU A 17 -11.29 1.79 21.71
C LEU A 17 -12.52 0.91 21.41
N ALA A 18 -12.44 -0.39 21.74
CA ALA A 18 -13.55 -1.33 21.60
C ALA A 18 -14.76 -0.91 22.47
N ALA A 19 -14.52 -0.53 23.73
CA ALA A 19 -15.56 -0.05 24.63
C ALA A 19 -16.21 1.26 24.16
N ALA A 20 -15.40 2.18 23.62
CA ALA A 20 -15.91 3.42 23.04
C ALA A 20 -16.77 3.16 21.80
N ALA A 21 -16.29 2.29 20.90
CA ALA A 21 -16.99 1.94 19.67
C ALA A 21 -18.31 1.17 19.93
N SER A 22 -18.34 0.27 20.91
CA SER A 22 -19.58 -0.41 21.29
C SER A 22 -20.60 0.57 21.84
N TYR A 23 -20.16 1.53 22.67
CA TYR A 23 -21.04 2.58 23.22
C TYR A 23 -21.59 3.50 22.12
N GLU A 24 -20.75 3.93 21.17
CA GLU A 24 -21.17 4.75 20.03
C GLU A 24 -22.26 4.07 19.20
N ARG A 25 -22.12 2.75 18.99
CA ARG A 25 -23.06 1.93 18.22
C ARG A 25 -24.30 1.50 18.98
N GLN A 26 -24.38 1.80 20.29
CA GLN A 26 -25.43 1.32 21.18
C GLN A 26 -25.54 -0.22 21.19
N GLU A 27 -24.43 -0.90 20.98
CA GLU A 27 -24.32 -2.36 20.97
C GLU A 27 -23.86 -2.85 22.34
N SER A 28 -24.30 -4.04 22.74
CA SER A 28 -23.63 -4.75 23.83
C SER A 28 -22.19 -5.11 23.43
N LEU A 29 -21.32 -5.30 24.42
CA LEU A 29 -19.94 -5.71 24.16
C LEU A 29 -19.88 -7.02 23.35
N GLU A 30 -20.78 -7.96 23.61
CA GLU A 30 -20.82 -9.26 22.92
C GLU A 30 -21.21 -9.11 21.44
N GLU A 31 -22.20 -8.28 21.14
CA GLU A 31 -22.59 -7.95 19.76
C GLU A 31 -21.46 -7.24 19.02
N PHE A 32 -20.83 -6.25 19.67
CA PHE A 32 -19.70 -5.53 19.08
C PHE A 32 -18.52 -6.46 18.80
N MET A 33 -18.17 -7.35 19.73
CA MET A 33 -17.07 -8.31 19.53
C MET A 33 -17.39 -9.30 18.41
N THR A 34 -18.65 -9.75 18.29
CA THR A 34 -19.10 -10.60 17.19
C THR A 34 -18.95 -9.89 15.85
N HIS A 35 -19.36 -8.62 15.78
CA HIS A 35 -19.19 -7.79 14.60
C HIS A 35 -17.70 -7.57 14.26
N LEU A 36 -16.88 -7.24 15.25
CA LEU A 36 -15.43 -7.01 15.07
C LEU A 36 -14.73 -8.27 14.54
N TRP A 37 -15.10 -9.44 15.05
CA TRP A 37 -14.58 -10.71 14.53
C TRP A 37 -14.92 -10.93 13.05
N ALA A 38 -16.14 -10.59 12.62
CA ALA A 38 -16.52 -10.68 11.22
C ALA A 38 -15.72 -9.72 10.33
N GLU A 39 -15.49 -8.48 10.78
CA GLU A 39 -14.65 -7.51 10.05
C GLU A 39 -13.18 -7.96 9.96
N LEU A 40 -12.62 -8.52 11.05
CA LEU A 40 -11.29 -9.12 11.04
C LEU A 40 -11.22 -10.31 10.07
N GLY A 41 -12.29 -11.10 9.96
CA GLY A 41 -12.42 -12.16 8.97
C GLY A 41 -12.30 -11.64 7.53
N LYS A 42 -12.99 -10.53 7.20
CA LYS A 42 -12.88 -9.88 5.88
C LYS A 42 -11.46 -9.43 5.58
N LEU A 43 -10.75 -8.86 6.55
CA LEU A 43 -9.35 -8.49 6.40
C LEU A 43 -8.44 -9.71 6.16
N GLY A 44 -8.77 -10.84 6.80
CA GLY A 44 -8.12 -12.13 6.55
C GLY A 44 -8.34 -12.64 5.12
N GLU A 45 -9.58 -12.62 4.63
CA GLU A 45 -9.92 -13.00 3.24
C GLU A 45 -9.21 -12.13 2.20
N MET A 46 -9.02 -10.84 2.51
CA MET A 46 -8.25 -9.90 1.70
C MET A 46 -6.72 -10.09 1.80
N ARG A 47 -6.25 -11.06 2.60
CA ARG A 47 -4.83 -11.30 2.91
C ARG A 47 -4.09 -10.08 3.47
N VAL A 48 -4.83 -9.14 4.06
CA VAL A 48 -4.25 -7.92 4.66
C VAL A 48 -3.30 -8.33 5.78
N MET A 49 -3.71 -9.28 6.62
CA MET A 49 -2.90 -9.79 7.73
C MET A 49 -1.59 -10.47 7.27
N GLU A 50 -1.59 -11.14 6.12
CA GLU A 50 -0.39 -11.77 5.54
C GLU A 50 0.57 -10.74 4.93
N SER A 51 0.02 -9.67 4.35
CA SER A 51 0.80 -8.59 3.71
C SER A 51 1.33 -7.55 4.70
N LEU A 52 0.73 -7.46 5.89
CA LEU A 52 1.07 -6.50 6.95
C LEU A 52 2.57 -6.51 7.30
N PRO A 53 3.22 -7.65 7.59
CA PRO A 53 4.65 -7.69 7.91
C PRO A 53 5.53 -7.12 6.79
N ALA A 54 5.16 -7.33 5.53
CA ALA A 54 5.89 -6.82 4.37
C ALA A 54 5.83 -5.29 4.23
N GLN A 55 4.89 -4.63 4.95
CA GLN A 55 4.79 -3.17 5.00
C GLN A 55 5.68 -2.55 6.09
N PHE A 56 6.42 -3.33 6.87
CA PHE A 56 7.26 -2.85 7.97
C PHE A 56 8.73 -3.26 7.78
N SER A 57 9.64 -2.37 8.16
CA SER A 57 11.07 -2.65 8.31
C SER A 57 11.42 -2.52 9.77
N GLY A 58 11.51 -3.66 10.47
CA GLY A 58 11.65 -3.69 11.93
C GLY A 58 10.37 -3.18 12.61
N LYS A 59 10.46 -2.06 13.35
CA LYS A 59 9.32 -1.44 14.06
C LYS A 59 8.72 -0.23 13.31
N ALA A 60 9.25 0.11 12.13
CA ALA A 60 8.81 1.27 11.37
C ALA A 60 8.03 0.84 10.13
N LEU A 61 6.93 1.53 9.86
CA LEU A 61 6.20 1.40 8.60
C LEU A 61 7.13 1.81 7.45
N ILE A 62 7.22 0.99 6.42
CA ILE A 62 7.91 1.34 5.18
C ILE A 62 7.12 2.47 4.55
N ALA A 63 7.72 3.66 4.49
CA ALA A 63 7.10 4.79 3.84
C ALA A 63 6.82 4.43 2.37
N ALA A 64 5.56 4.53 1.95
CA ALA A 64 5.24 4.52 0.54
C ALA A 64 6.08 5.62 -0.13
N LYS A 65 6.92 5.26 -1.11
CA LYS A 65 7.77 6.22 -1.82
C LYS A 65 6.90 7.36 -2.29
N SER A 66 7.07 8.53 -1.67
CA SER A 66 6.28 9.71 -2.00
C SER A 66 6.73 10.20 -3.38
N GLY A 67 5.85 10.06 -4.38
CA GLY A 67 6.09 10.55 -5.73
C GLY A 67 5.94 9.49 -6.83
N LYS A 68 4.83 9.63 -7.57
CA LYS A 68 4.45 8.96 -8.82
C LYS A 68 3.97 7.50 -8.72
N PRO A 69 2.91 7.13 -9.48
CA PRO A 69 2.49 5.73 -9.59
C PRO A 69 3.67 4.88 -10.05
N PRO A 70 3.89 3.69 -9.47
CA PRO A 70 4.88 2.77 -9.99
C PRO A 70 4.38 2.32 -11.36
N ILE A 71 4.95 2.87 -12.42
CA ILE A 71 4.85 2.20 -13.70
C ILE A 71 5.56 0.86 -13.52
N PRO A 72 4.89 -0.26 -13.83
CA PRO A 72 5.46 -1.57 -13.63
C PRO A 72 6.86 -1.69 -14.28
N PRO A 73 7.86 -2.30 -13.61
CA PRO A 73 9.23 -2.38 -14.12
C PRO A 73 9.34 -3.00 -15.52
N ASP A 74 8.47 -3.96 -15.83
CA ASP A 74 8.30 -4.58 -17.14
C ASP A 74 8.01 -3.56 -18.25
N ARG A 75 7.20 -2.54 -17.97
CA ARG A 75 6.90 -1.47 -18.93
C ARG A 75 8.08 -0.53 -19.13
N ILE A 76 8.90 -0.31 -18.11
CA ILE A 76 10.13 0.48 -18.23
C ILE A 76 11.13 -0.29 -19.10
N GLN A 77 11.27 -1.59 -18.85
CA GLN A 77 12.15 -2.46 -19.63
C GLN A 77 11.75 -2.51 -21.11
N ALA A 78 10.46 -2.67 -21.41
CA ALA A 78 9.95 -2.68 -22.78
C ALA A 78 10.30 -1.40 -23.57
N ILE A 79 10.33 -0.23 -22.92
CA ILE A 79 10.75 1.03 -23.54
C ILE A 79 12.25 1.00 -23.86
N LEU A 80 13.06 0.51 -22.93
CA LEU A 80 14.51 0.41 -23.10
C LEU A 80 14.89 -0.63 -24.16
N ASP A 81 14.15 -1.74 -24.25
CA ASP A 81 14.32 -2.76 -25.28
C ASP A 81 13.99 -2.18 -26.66
N CYS A 82 12.88 -1.43 -26.80
CA CYS A 82 12.57 -0.74 -28.05
C CYS A 82 13.66 0.28 -28.45
N LYS A 83 14.28 0.95 -27.47
CA LYS A 83 15.43 1.84 -27.71
C LYS A 83 16.66 1.05 -28.19
N ALA A 84 16.94 -0.10 -27.59
CA ALA A 84 18.04 -0.99 -27.99
C ALA A 84 17.81 -1.59 -29.40
N GLU A 85 16.56 -1.85 -29.76
CA GLU A 85 16.12 -2.27 -31.10
C GLU A 85 16.21 -1.15 -32.15
N GLY A 86 16.56 0.09 -31.75
CA GLY A 86 16.73 1.23 -32.66
C GLY A 86 15.45 1.98 -33.02
N LEU A 87 14.33 1.72 -32.33
CA LEU A 87 13.10 2.47 -32.55
C LEU A 87 13.22 3.91 -32.06
N THR A 88 12.39 4.80 -32.62
CA THR A 88 12.22 6.17 -32.12
C THR A 88 11.18 6.22 -31.00
N GLN A 89 11.24 7.27 -30.16
CA GLN A 89 10.25 7.48 -29.08
C GLN A 89 8.79 7.46 -29.58
N LYS A 90 8.57 7.94 -30.81
CA LYS A 90 7.24 7.95 -31.44
C LYS A 90 6.78 6.55 -31.82
N GLU A 91 7.66 5.74 -32.40
CA GLU A 91 7.37 4.35 -32.75
C GLU A 91 7.17 3.50 -31.50
N THR A 92 7.98 3.70 -30.45
CA THR A 92 7.81 3.04 -29.16
C THR A 92 6.50 3.42 -28.47
N SER A 93 6.09 4.69 -28.55
CA SER A 93 4.80 5.15 -28.02
C SER A 93 3.61 4.45 -28.68
N VAL A 94 3.67 4.24 -30.00
CA VAL A 94 2.66 3.50 -30.76
C VAL A 94 2.74 1.99 -30.47
N LYS A 95 3.95 1.41 -30.48
CA LYS A 95 4.19 -0.04 -30.29
C LYS A 95 3.78 -0.53 -28.90
N LEU A 96 4.01 0.27 -27.86
CA LEU A 96 3.71 -0.09 -26.46
C LEU A 96 2.36 0.46 -25.97
N GLU A 97 1.61 1.17 -26.83
CA GLU A 97 0.37 1.87 -26.47
C GLU A 97 0.55 2.77 -25.23
N MET A 98 1.65 3.53 -25.23
CA MET A 98 2.05 4.37 -24.10
C MET A 98 2.04 5.85 -24.49
N PRO A 99 1.65 6.76 -23.58
CA PRO A 99 1.78 8.18 -23.82
C PRO A 99 3.23 8.55 -24.14
N TYR A 100 3.41 9.41 -25.15
CA TYR A 100 4.74 9.90 -25.55
C TYR A 100 5.51 10.51 -24.37
N SER A 101 4.82 11.23 -23.49
CA SER A 101 5.41 11.81 -22.26
C SER A 101 5.98 10.75 -21.31
N THR A 102 5.34 9.58 -21.24
CA THR A 102 5.82 8.44 -20.47
C THR A 102 7.06 7.84 -21.13
N VAL A 103 7.01 7.58 -22.44
CA VAL A 103 8.16 7.07 -23.20
C VAL A 103 9.35 8.01 -23.06
N HIS A 104 9.16 9.31 -23.30
CA HIS A 104 10.19 10.34 -23.18
C HIS A 104 10.84 10.36 -21.79
N LYS A 105 10.03 10.27 -20.73
CA LYS A 105 10.53 10.26 -19.35
C LYS A 105 11.46 9.08 -19.06
N PHE A 106 11.13 7.88 -19.54
CA PHE A 106 11.94 6.68 -19.28
C PHE A 106 13.04 6.45 -20.31
N TRP A 107 12.94 7.04 -21.51
CA TRP A 107 13.94 6.95 -22.58
C TRP A 107 15.33 7.47 -22.18
N HIS A 108 15.35 8.47 -21.30
CA HIS A 108 16.56 9.13 -20.81
C HIS A 108 16.92 8.73 -19.37
N MET A 109 16.16 7.81 -18.77
CA MET A 109 16.53 7.29 -17.46
C MET A 109 17.83 6.50 -17.61
N PRO A 110 18.89 6.84 -16.86
CA PRO A 110 20.08 5.99 -16.84
C PRO A 110 19.65 4.59 -16.39
N VAL A 111 20.10 3.56 -17.09
CA VAL A 111 19.95 2.18 -16.61
C VAL A 111 20.62 2.16 -15.25
N ALA A 112 19.84 2.00 -14.19
CA ALA A 112 20.42 1.80 -12.87
C ALA A 112 21.26 0.53 -12.97
N ASP A 113 22.58 0.66 -12.79
CA ASP A 113 23.46 -0.48 -12.58
C ASP A 113 22.84 -1.35 -11.47
N GLN A 114 22.79 -2.65 -11.76
CA GLN A 114 22.23 -3.70 -10.90
C GLN A 114 22.91 -3.77 -9.54
#